data_AF-A0A9Q3IDT5-F1
#
_entry.id   AF-A0A9Q3IDT5-F1
#
_cell.length_a   1.000
_cell.length_b   1.000
_cell.length_c   1.000
_cell.angle_alpha   90.00
_cell.angle_beta   90.00
_cell.angle_gamma   90.00
#
_symmetry.space_group_name_H-M   'P 1'
#
loop_
_entity.id
_entity.type
_entity.pdbx_description
1 polymer ?
#
loop_
_entity_poly.entity_id
_entity_poly.type
_entity_poly.pdbx_seq_one_letter_code
_entity_poly.pdbx_strand_id
1 'polypeptide(L)'
;MLRWQIAIQEYRGNMTIVHKVGNIHKNTDGLSRWELANTPDNPAYVTLEEEPQVPIEGIKITDIGTEFFEEVRESYKQDKNCHILTSLLDKDCKDTSLVHALDEVWKNSYSEGRFHSFDGIIYHGTKHPCVMKLCSRLLINTIIHEFHDSIYSGHLSEDRTLEKVNNCAWWPSWRKETIEYCHTCDRCQNANRGTGKKFGLMIHI
;
A
#
# COMPACT_ATOMS: atom_id res chain seq x y z
N MET A 1 -9.21 -3.01 -7.68
CA MET A 1 -9.01 -3.74 -8.96
C MET A 1 -7.52 -4.05 -9.23
N LEU A 2 -6.59 -3.13 -8.90
CA LEU A 2 -5.15 -3.29 -9.17
C LEU A 2 -4.46 -4.47 -8.44
N ARG A 3 -4.79 -4.74 -7.18
CA ARG A 3 -4.23 -5.88 -6.41
C ARG A 3 -4.38 -7.22 -7.13
N TRP A 4 -5.59 -7.51 -7.64
CA TRP A 4 -5.85 -8.74 -8.38
C TRP A 4 -5.13 -8.75 -9.73
N GLN A 5 -5.00 -7.61 -10.40
CA GLN A 5 -4.23 -7.53 -11.65
C GLN A 5 -2.75 -7.83 -11.43
N ILE A 6 -2.13 -7.33 -10.36
CA ILE A 6 -0.73 -7.63 -9.99
C ILE A 6 -0.59 -9.11 -9.62
N ALA A 7 -1.45 -9.64 -8.75
CA ALA A 7 -1.40 -11.05 -8.36
C ALA A 7 -1.61 -12.01 -9.54
N ILE A 8 -2.51 -11.67 -10.47
CA ILE A 8 -2.77 -12.45 -11.69
C ILE A 8 -1.63 -12.29 -12.70
N GLN A 9 -0.92 -11.15 -12.69
CA GLN A 9 0.17 -10.88 -13.64
C GLN A 9 1.33 -11.86 -13.52
N GLU A 10 1.69 -12.28 -12.31
CA GLU A 10 2.73 -13.31 -12.08
C GLU A 10 2.47 -14.58 -12.90
N TYR A 11 1.19 -14.92 -13.08
CA TYR A 11 0.77 -16.11 -13.82
C TYR A 11 0.51 -15.82 -15.30
N ARG A 12 0.46 -14.56 -15.78
CA ARG A 12 0.03 -14.25 -17.16
C ARG A 12 0.95 -14.82 -18.24
N GLY A 13 2.24 -15.00 -17.96
CA GLY A 13 3.17 -15.65 -18.88
C GLY A 13 2.90 -17.15 -19.08
N ASN A 14 2.29 -17.80 -18.08
CA ASN A 14 2.11 -19.25 -18.01
C ASN A 14 0.64 -19.69 -17.83
N MET A 15 -0.32 -18.77 -17.80
CA MET A 15 -1.75 -19.09 -17.69
C MET A 15 -2.46 -18.93 -19.02
N THR A 16 -3.41 -19.82 -19.29
CA THR A 16 -4.36 -19.67 -20.38
C THR A 16 -5.74 -19.48 -19.78
N ILE A 17 -6.30 -18.28 -19.92
CA ILE A 17 -7.69 -18.02 -19.51
C ILE A 17 -8.59 -18.57 -20.62
N VAL A 18 -9.11 -19.77 -20.40
CA VAL A 18 -10.07 -20.40 -21.33
C VAL A 18 -11.48 -20.07 -20.87
N HIS A 19 -12.19 -19.27 -21.67
CA HIS A 19 -13.61 -19.06 -21.47
C HIS A 19 -14.37 -20.36 -21.72
N LYS A 20 -14.97 -20.92 -20.67
CA LYS A 20 -15.90 -22.05 -20.79
C LYS A 20 -17.32 -21.51 -20.80
N VAL A 21 -17.96 -21.56 -21.97
CA VAL A 21 -19.38 -21.21 -22.11
C VAL A 21 -20.18 -22.19 -21.25
N GLY A 22 -21.00 -21.67 -20.34
CA GLY A 22 -21.90 -22.51 -19.54
C GLY A 22 -22.91 -23.23 -20.42
N ASN A 23 -23.09 -24.54 -20.24
CA ASN A 23 -23.95 -25.36 -21.10
C ASN A 23 -25.46 -25.11 -20.91
N ILE A 24 -25.90 -24.56 -19.77
CA ILE A 24 -27.33 -24.64 -19.36
C ILE A 24 -27.92 -23.30 -18.86
N HIS A 25 -27.11 -22.33 -18.42
CA HIS A 25 -27.63 -21.16 -17.71
C HIS A 25 -27.23 -19.84 -18.38
N LYS A 26 -28.16 -19.27 -19.17
CA LYS A 26 -28.11 -17.88 -19.65
C LYS A 26 -28.56 -16.85 -18.59
N ASN A 27 -29.13 -17.31 -17.48
CA ASN A 27 -29.45 -16.49 -16.32
C ASN A 27 -28.48 -16.83 -15.20
N THR A 28 -27.75 -15.83 -14.72
CA THR A 28 -26.87 -15.93 -13.56
C THR A 28 -27.71 -16.19 -12.31
N ASP A 29 -27.71 -17.43 -11.81
CA ASP A 29 -28.40 -17.85 -10.59
C ASP A 29 -27.56 -17.51 -9.34
N GLY A 30 -28.22 -17.03 -8.28
CA GLY A 30 -27.63 -16.71 -6.98
C GLY A 30 -26.99 -17.90 -6.23
N LEU A 31 -27.22 -19.15 -6.67
CA LEU A 31 -26.62 -20.34 -6.08
C LEU A 31 -25.11 -20.50 -6.37
N SER A 32 -24.52 -19.76 -7.31
CA SER A 32 -23.05 -19.76 -7.52
C SER A 32 -22.29 -18.92 -6.50
N ARG A 33 -22.98 -18.35 -5.50
CA ARG A 33 -22.43 -17.50 -4.44
C ARG A 33 -22.62 -18.09 -3.04
N TRP A 34 -23.00 -19.36 -2.93
CA TRP A 34 -23.03 -19.99 -1.62
C TRP A 34 -21.58 -20.15 -1.14
N GLU A 35 -21.24 -19.45 -0.06
CA GLU A 35 -19.95 -19.63 0.59
C GLU A 35 -19.79 -21.08 1.01
N LEU A 36 -18.79 -21.76 0.44
CA LEU A 36 -18.41 -23.08 0.90
C LEU A 36 -17.89 -22.96 2.33
N ALA A 37 -18.16 -23.97 3.16
CA ALA A 37 -17.61 -24.01 4.50
C ALA A 37 -16.08 -23.84 4.46
N ASN A 38 -15.55 -23.05 5.40
CA ASN A 38 -14.11 -22.82 5.51
C ASN A 38 -13.41 -24.02 6.18
N THR A 39 -13.47 -25.18 5.52
CA THR A 39 -12.86 -26.45 5.94
C THR A 39 -11.59 -26.73 5.13
N PRO A 40 -10.61 -27.53 5.62
CA PRO A 40 -9.39 -27.85 4.88
C PRO A 40 -9.61 -28.46 3.48
N ASP A 41 -10.76 -29.09 3.25
CA ASP A 41 -11.17 -29.64 1.95
C ASP A 41 -11.56 -28.55 0.93
N ASN A 42 -11.82 -27.32 1.37
CA ASN A 42 -12.09 -26.19 0.49
C ASN A 42 -10.76 -25.67 -0.10
N PRO A 43 -10.60 -25.62 -1.43
CA PRO A 43 -9.37 -25.08 -2.04
C PRO A 43 -9.12 -23.60 -1.71
N ALA A 44 -10.14 -22.87 -1.23
CA ALA A 44 -10.04 -21.51 -0.72
C ALA A 44 -10.02 -21.45 0.82
N TYR A 45 -9.63 -22.54 1.50
CA TYR A 45 -9.49 -22.59 2.95
C TYR A 45 -8.52 -21.53 3.46
N VAL A 46 -8.97 -20.75 4.45
CA VAL A 46 -8.13 -19.76 5.15
C VAL A 46 -8.14 -20.08 6.64
N THR A 47 -6.97 -20.12 7.27
CA THR A 47 -6.87 -20.28 8.72
C THR A 47 -7.48 -19.06 9.42
N LEU A 48 -8.44 -19.29 10.33
CA LEU A 48 -9.18 -18.23 11.05
C LEU A 48 -8.29 -17.32 11.93
N GLU A 49 -7.05 -17.72 12.18
CA GLU A 49 -6.04 -16.91 12.90
C GLU A 49 -5.53 -15.72 12.07
N GLU A 50 -5.75 -15.76 10.75
CA GLU A 50 -5.33 -14.72 9.83
C GLU A 50 -6.55 -14.13 9.13
N GLU A 51 -7.30 -13.24 9.78
CA GLU A 51 -8.17 -12.37 9.01
C GLU A 51 -7.28 -11.54 8.08
N PRO A 52 -7.36 -11.72 6.75
CA PRO A 52 -6.63 -10.85 5.86
C PRO A 52 -7.16 -9.45 6.15
N GLN A 53 -6.26 -8.56 6.58
CA GLN A 53 -6.51 -7.13 6.53
C GLN A 53 -6.71 -6.80 5.03
N VAL A 54 -7.95 -6.91 4.58
CA VAL A 54 -8.43 -6.31 3.34
C VAL A 54 -8.94 -4.96 3.78
N PRO A 55 -8.06 -3.93 3.85
CA PRO A 55 -8.57 -2.58 3.99
C PRO A 55 -9.51 -2.39 2.81
N ILE A 56 -10.81 -2.21 3.07
CA ILE A 56 -11.76 -1.65 2.10
C ILE A 56 -11.47 -0.15 2.04
N GLU A 57 -10.21 0.20 1.88
CA GLU A 57 -9.76 1.55 1.63
C GLU A 57 -9.62 1.61 0.13
N GLY A 58 -10.76 1.87 -0.51
CA GLY A 58 -10.81 2.31 -1.88
C GLY A 58 -10.08 3.64 -1.98
N ILE A 59 -8.75 3.61 -2.02
CA ILE A 59 -8.04 4.61 -2.80
C ILE A 59 -8.52 4.36 -4.21
N LYS A 60 -9.47 5.19 -4.63
CA LYS A 60 -9.81 5.34 -6.03
C LYS A 60 -8.59 5.96 -6.71
N ILE A 61 -7.58 5.13 -6.96
CA ILE A 61 -6.46 5.40 -7.87
C ILE A 61 -7.03 5.81 -9.25
N THR A 62 -8.29 5.51 -9.53
CA THR A 62 -9.05 5.95 -10.72
C THR A 62 -9.25 7.46 -10.84
N ASP A 63 -9.18 8.23 -9.75
CA ASP A 63 -9.36 9.69 -9.78
C ASP A 63 -8.02 10.45 -9.79
N ILE A 64 -6.89 9.72 -9.78
CA ILE A 64 -5.56 10.32 -9.85
C ILE A 64 -5.21 10.52 -11.33
N GLY A 65 -4.88 11.75 -11.69
CA GLY A 65 -4.49 12.10 -13.06
C GLY A 65 -3.26 11.33 -13.53
N THR A 66 -3.15 11.09 -14.83
CA THR A 66 -1.98 10.44 -15.46
C THR A 66 -0.67 11.15 -15.12
N GLU A 67 -0.73 12.47 -14.96
CA GLU A 67 0.38 13.35 -14.56
C GLU A 67 1.07 12.89 -13.28
N PHE A 68 0.32 12.41 -12.28
CA PHE A 68 0.89 11.90 -11.04
C PHE A 68 1.75 10.65 -11.28
N PHE A 69 1.26 9.70 -12.08
CA PHE A 69 2.01 8.49 -12.38
C PHE A 69 3.24 8.79 -13.23
N GLU A 70 3.15 9.77 -14.13
CA GLU A 70 4.32 10.26 -14.87
C GLU A 70 5.36 10.87 -13.92
N GLU A 71 4.95 11.70 -12.96
CA GLU A 71 5.86 12.26 -11.95
C GLU A 71 6.51 11.16 -11.10
N VAL A 72 5.75 10.13 -10.71
CA VAL A 72 6.29 8.95 -10.02
C VAL A 72 7.36 8.26 -10.87
N ARG A 73 7.11 8.01 -12.16
CA ARG A 73 8.09 7.38 -13.06
C ARG A 73 9.34 8.23 -13.23
N GLU A 74 9.19 9.55 -13.41
CA GLU A 74 10.33 10.46 -13.52
C GLU A 74 11.17 10.48 -12.24
N SER A 75 10.53 10.41 -11.08
CA SER A 75 11.23 10.34 -9.78
C SER A 75 12.15 9.12 -9.67
N TYR A 76 11.82 8.00 -10.33
CA TYR A 76 12.63 6.78 -10.27
C TYR A 76 13.97 6.93 -10.99
N LYS A 77 14.07 7.84 -11.98
CA LYS A 77 15.32 8.12 -12.69
C LYS A 77 16.33 8.87 -11.81
N GLN A 78 15.84 9.60 -10.81
CA GLN A 78 16.66 10.43 -9.92
C GLN A 78 17.16 9.65 -8.70
N ASP A 79 16.42 8.63 -8.27
CA ASP A 79 16.78 7.80 -7.12
C ASP A 79 17.58 6.56 -7.55
N LYS A 80 18.75 6.37 -6.93
CA LYS A 80 19.68 5.26 -7.21
C LYS A 80 18.99 3.89 -7.10
N ASN A 81 18.31 3.62 -5.98
CA ASN A 81 17.74 2.30 -5.72
C ASN A 81 16.55 2.02 -6.63
N CYS A 82 15.74 3.04 -6.91
CA CYS A 82 14.59 2.91 -7.81
C CYS A 82 15.03 2.64 -9.24
N HIS A 83 16.04 3.35 -9.72
CA HIS A 83 16.60 3.13 -11.05
C HIS A 83 17.15 1.70 -11.21
N ILE A 84 17.86 1.20 -10.18
CA ILE A 84 18.35 -0.18 -10.14
C ILE A 84 17.17 -1.17 -10.14
N LEU A 85 16.16 -0.96 -9.31
CA LEU A 85 14.98 -1.83 -9.24
C LEU A 85 14.19 -1.87 -10.55
N THR A 86 13.97 -0.73 -11.20
CA THR A 86 13.34 -0.70 -12.53
C THR A 86 14.13 -1.56 -13.52
N SER A 87 15.45 -1.44 -13.53
CA SER A 87 16.32 -2.23 -14.42
C SER A 87 16.26 -3.74 -14.13
N LEU A 88 16.20 -4.12 -12.85
CA LEU A 88 16.11 -5.52 -12.40
C LEU A 88 14.75 -6.13 -12.76
N LEU A 89 13.66 -5.40 -12.47
CA LEU A 89 12.29 -5.89 -12.63
C LEU A 89 11.84 -5.92 -14.10
N ASP A 90 12.25 -4.95 -14.92
CA ASP A 90 11.81 -4.88 -16.33
C ASP A 90 12.48 -5.94 -17.22
N LYS A 91 13.71 -6.36 -16.87
CA LYS A 91 14.48 -7.33 -17.64
C LYS A 91 14.33 -8.78 -17.14
N ASP A 92 13.59 -8.98 -16.06
CA ASP A 92 13.58 -10.22 -15.27
C ASP A 92 15.01 -10.79 -15.08
N CYS A 93 15.98 -9.89 -14.90
CA CYS A 93 17.39 -10.24 -14.87
C CYS A 93 17.85 -10.38 -13.41
N LYS A 94 18.32 -11.57 -13.05
CA LYS A 94 18.91 -11.83 -11.74
C LYS A 94 20.38 -11.37 -11.72
N ASP A 95 20.61 -10.10 -12.05
CA ASP A 95 21.95 -9.52 -12.06
C ASP A 95 22.43 -9.28 -10.62
N THR A 96 23.32 -10.16 -10.17
CA THR A 96 23.91 -10.12 -8.83
C THR A 96 24.61 -8.79 -8.55
N SER A 97 25.30 -8.19 -9.53
CA SER A 97 26.03 -6.94 -9.34
C SER A 97 25.09 -5.77 -9.05
N LEU A 98 23.97 -5.68 -9.78
CA LEU A 98 22.94 -4.68 -9.54
C LEU A 98 22.28 -4.86 -8.16
N VAL A 99 22.00 -6.11 -7.76
CA VAL A 99 21.43 -6.42 -6.43
C VAL A 99 22.38 -6.00 -5.31
N HIS A 100 23.70 -6.10 -5.49
CA HIS A 100 24.68 -5.63 -4.50
C HIS A 100 24.79 -4.10 -4.40
N ALA A 101 24.36 -3.36 -5.41
CA ALA A 101 24.39 -1.90 -5.41
C ALA A 101 23.20 -1.25 -4.68
N LEU A 102 22.16 -2.04 -4.38
CA LEU A 102 21.02 -1.63 -3.57
C LEU A 102 21.42 -1.42 -2.10
N ASP A 103 20.83 -0.40 -1.47
CA ASP A 103 20.96 -0.22 -0.02
C ASP A 103 20.26 -1.36 0.73
N GLU A 104 20.69 -1.64 1.96
CA GLU A 104 20.31 -2.87 2.71
C GLU A 104 18.80 -3.09 2.79
N VAL A 105 18.01 -2.05 3.10
CA VAL A 105 16.55 -2.15 3.22
C VAL A 105 15.89 -2.60 1.91
N TRP A 106 16.39 -2.07 0.78
CA TRP A 106 15.89 -2.40 -0.55
C TRP A 106 16.34 -3.79 -0.97
N LYS A 107 17.60 -4.12 -0.72
CA LYS A 107 18.18 -5.42 -1.02
C LYS A 107 17.46 -6.55 -0.30
N ASN A 108 17.18 -6.38 0.99
CA ASN A 108 16.45 -7.37 1.79
C ASN A 108 15.04 -7.58 1.21
N SER A 109 14.29 -6.49 1.00
CA SER A 109 12.93 -6.56 0.45
C SER A 109 12.90 -7.17 -0.95
N TYR A 110 13.90 -6.89 -1.79
CA TYR A 110 14.05 -7.51 -3.11
C TYR A 110 14.32 -9.02 -3.01
N SER A 111 15.23 -9.44 -2.12
CA SER A 111 15.56 -10.85 -1.93
C SER A 111 14.37 -11.68 -1.41
N GLU A 112 13.45 -11.04 -0.68
CA GLU A 112 12.20 -11.63 -0.21
C GLU A 112 11.08 -11.62 -1.27
N GLY A 113 11.35 -11.15 -2.49
CA GLY A 113 10.37 -11.09 -3.58
C GLY A 113 9.27 -10.05 -3.37
N ARG A 114 9.53 -8.98 -2.58
CA ARG A 114 8.51 -7.99 -2.24
C ARG A 114 8.29 -6.93 -3.32
N PHE A 115 9.14 -6.83 -4.34
CA PHE A 115 8.99 -5.80 -5.38
C PHE A 115 8.43 -6.35 -6.68
N HIS A 116 7.50 -5.59 -7.27
CA HIS A 116 6.81 -5.93 -8.51
C HIS A 116 6.76 -4.69 -9.41
N SER A 117 6.96 -4.85 -10.72
CA SER A 117 6.81 -3.75 -11.69
C SER A 117 5.49 -3.89 -12.44
N PHE A 118 4.71 -2.81 -12.51
CA PHE A 118 3.51 -2.74 -13.33
C PHE A 118 3.33 -1.34 -13.91
N ASP A 119 3.21 -1.25 -15.24
CA ASP A 119 3.05 0.02 -15.98
C ASP A 119 4.13 1.07 -15.65
N GLY A 120 5.37 0.61 -15.48
CA GLY A 120 6.52 1.45 -15.09
C GLY A 120 6.50 1.93 -13.65
N ILE A 121 5.53 1.49 -12.84
CA ILE A 121 5.40 1.80 -11.41
C ILE A 121 5.88 0.59 -10.59
N ILE A 122 6.68 0.86 -9.57
CA ILE A 122 7.17 -0.17 -8.65
C ILE A 122 6.15 -0.30 -7.52
N TYR A 123 5.76 -1.53 -7.22
CA TYR A 123 4.91 -1.89 -6.09
C TYR A 123 5.71 -2.70 -5.07
N HIS A 124 5.46 -2.43 -3.80
CA HIS A 124 6.01 -3.16 -2.66
C HIS A 124 4.90 -3.97 -1.98
N GLY A 125 5.04 -5.28 -2.02
CA GLY A 125 4.16 -6.26 -1.39
C GLY A 125 4.65 -6.63 0.01
N THR A 126 3.71 -6.67 0.94
CA THR A 126 3.90 -7.33 2.25
C THR A 126 2.88 -8.45 2.39
N LYS A 127 2.74 -9.06 3.57
CA LYS A 127 1.75 -10.12 3.82
C LYS A 127 0.32 -9.71 3.44
N HIS A 128 -0.04 -8.43 3.60
CA HIS A 128 -1.41 -7.95 3.38
C HIS A 128 -1.49 -6.87 2.27
N PRO A 129 -0.92 -5.66 2.44
CA PRO A 129 -0.96 -4.64 1.38
C PRO A 129 0.12 -4.85 0.32
N CYS A 130 -0.26 -4.55 -0.93
CA CYS A 130 0.65 -4.30 -2.05
C CYS A 130 0.44 -2.86 -2.51
N VAL A 131 1.46 -2.03 -2.31
CA VAL A 131 1.35 -0.56 -2.35
C VAL A 131 2.39 0.06 -3.26
N MET A 132 2.12 1.28 -3.73
CA MET A 132 3.01 1.98 -4.65
C MET A 132 4.29 2.45 -3.95
N LYS A 133 5.43 2.33 -4.62
CA LYS A 133 6.71 2.80 -4.09
C LYS A 133 7.00 4.25 -4.51
N LEU A 134 7.32 5.11 -3.53
CA LEU A 134 7.64 6.53 -3.73
C LEU A 134 9.09 6.84 -3.34
N CYS A 135 9.78 7.70 -4.10
CA CYS A 135 11.15 8.15 -3.75
C CYS A 135 11.30 9.68 -3.74
N SER A 136 10.46 10.43 -4.47
CA SER A 136 10.48 11.89 -4.38
C SER A 136 9.92 12.33 -3.04
N ARG A 137 10.67 13.21 -2.35
CA ARG A 137 10.22 13.84 -1.11
C ARG A 137 8.94 14.66 -1.31
N LEU A 138 8.77 15.26 -2.49
CA LEU A 138 7.56 16.02 -2.83
C LEU A 138 6.33 15.09 -2.85
N LEU A 139 6.40 14.00 -3.59
CA LEU A 139 5.32 13.01 -3.68
C LEU A 139 5.00 12.38 -2.31
N ILE A 140 6.03 12.06 -1.53
CA ILE A 140 5.87 11.54 -0.16
C ILE A 140 5.09 12.54 0.70
N ASN A 141 5.51 13.81 0.71
CA ASN A 141 4.84 14.84 1.50
C ASN A 141 3.40 15.08 1.03
N THR A 142 3.15 15.06 -0.29
CA THR A 142 1.79 15.17 -0.84
C THR A 142 0.90 14.05 -0.35
N ILE A 143 1.36 12.80 -0.36
CA ILE A 143 0.57 11.66 0.13
C ILE A 143 0.28 11.76 1.62
N ILE A 144 1.28 12.12 2.44
CA ILE A 144 1.06 12.28 3.88
C ILE A 144 0.07 13.43 4.14
N HIS A 145 0.21 14.56 3.45
CA HIS A 145 -0.72 15.69 3.53
C HIS A 145 -2.15 15.29 3.14
N GLU A 146 -2.34 14.51 2.07
CA GLU A 146 -3.66 14.06 1.66
C GLU A 146 -4.33 13.18 2.73
N PHE A 147 -3.56 12.38 3.46
CA PHE A 147 -4.08 11.52 4.52
C PHE A 147 -4.21 12.19 5.88
N HIS A 148 -3.46 13.26 6.14
CA HIS A 148 -3.55 14.00 7.40
C HIS A 148 -4.40 15.26 7.26
N ASP A 149 -3.97 16.21 6.43
CA ASP A 149 -4.46 17.60 6.40
C ASP A 149 -5.63 17.85 5.48
N SER A 150 -5.84 16.98 4.47
CA SER A 150 -6.88 17.23 3.47
C SER A 150 -8.24 17.46 4.12
N ILE A 151 -9.08 18.24 3.44
CA ILE A 151 -10.44 18.55 3.89
C ILE A 151 -11.24 17.25 4.15
N TYR A 152 -10.94 16.19 3.41
CA TYR A 152 -11.57 14.87 3.54
C TYR A 152 -11.03 14.05 4.71
N SER A 153 -9.75 14.21 5.06
CA SER A 153 -9.12 13.50 6.17
C SER A 153 -9.36 14.18 7.51
N GLY A 154 -9.46 15.51 7.55
CA GLY A 154 -9.88 16.23 8.74
C GLY A 154 -8.91 16.12 9.92
N HIS A 155 -7.59 16.14 9.66
CA HIS A 155 -6.54 16.08 10.68
C HIS A 155 -6.60 14.77 11.47
N LEU A 156 -6.57 13.65 10.75
CA LEU A 156 -6.62 12.31 11.34
C LEU A 156 -5.54 12.12 12.41
N SER A 157 -5.84 11.28 13.40
CA SER A 157 -4.85 10.87 14.40
C SER A 157 -3.62 10.24 13.74
N GLU A 158 -2.50 10.24 14.44
CA GLU A 158 -1.25 9.60 14.00
C GLU A 158 -1.49 8.15 13.56
N ASP A 159 -2.17 7.35 14.38
CA ASP A 159 -2.47 5.94 14.09
C ASP A 159 -3.28 5.76 12.80
N ARG A 160 -4.32 6.60 12.60
CA ARG A 160 -5.17 6.52 11.39
C ARG A 160 -4.43 6.99 10.15
N THR A 161 -3.54 7.98 10.30
CA THR A 161 -2.69 8.46 9.20
C THR A 161 -1.69 7.37 8.79
N LEU A 162 -1.06 6.72 9.77
CA LEU A 162 -0.17 5.58 9.54
C LEU A 162 -0.87 4.43 8.84
N GLU A 163 -2.10 4.10 9.25
CA GLU A 163 -2.90 3.05 8.61
C GLU A 163 -3.16 3.37 7.13
N LYS A 164 -3.58 4.61 6.82
CA LYS A 164 -3.81 5.03 5.43
C LYS A 164 -2.54 5.01 4.58
N VAL A 165 -1.42 5.51 5.11
CA VAL A 165 -0.13 5.48 4.41
C VAL A 165 0.30 4.04 4.13
N ASN A 166 0.23 3.16 5.13
CA ASN A 166 0.59 1.75 5.02
C ASN A 166 -0.23 1.00 3.94
N ASN A 167 -1.46 1.44 3.71
CA ASN A 167 -2.36 0.86 2.70
C ASN A 167 -2.24 1.54 1.32
N CYS A 168 -1.44 2.61 1.18
CA CYS A 168 -1.30 3.38 -0.05
C CYS A 168 0.08 3.27 -0.68
N ALA A 169 1.12 3.54 0.11
CA ALA A 169 2.46 3.80 -0.40
C ALA A 169 3.56 3.30 0.54
N TRP A 170 4.74 3.05 -0.03
CA TRP A 170 5.91 2.58 0.72
C TRP A 170 7.18 3.32 0.33
N TRP A 171 8.01 3.59 1.35
CA TRP A 171 9.42 4.02 1.25
C TRP A 171 10.15 3.60 2.54
N PRO A 172 11.50 3.52 2.58
CA PRO A 172 12.23 2.90 3.71
C PRO A 172 11.89 3.45 5.10
N SER A 173 11.64 4.76 5.22
CA SER A 173 11.41 5.45 6.49
C SER A 173 9.96 5.94 6.65
N TRP A 174 9.01 5.32 5.95
CA TRP A 174 7.63 5.82 5.86
C TRP A 174 6.95 6.03 7.20
N ARG A 175 7.11 5.09 8.13
CA ARG A 175 6.49 5.17 9.45
C ARG A 175 7.03 6.38 10.22
N LYS A 176 8.36 6.53 10.27
CA LYS A 176 9.02 7.60 11.00
C LYS A 176 8.63 8.97 10.43
N GLU A 177 8.69 9.11 9.11
CA GLU A 177 8.38 10.38 8.44
C GLU A 177 6.91 10.77 8.58
N THR A 178 5.99 9.79 8.57
CA THR A 178 4.56 10.04 8.80
C THR A 178 4.29 10.52 10.23
N ILE A 179 4.93 9.91 11.23
CA ILE A 179 4.83 10.33 12.64
C ILE A 179 5.36 11.76 12.81
N GLU A 180 6.56 12.01 12.29
CA GLU A 180 7.19 13.33 12.34
C GLU A 180 6.29 14.40 11.72
N TYR A 181 5.69 14.10 10.57
CA TYR A 181 4.74 14.98 9.91
C TYR A 181 3.54 15.32 10.82
N CYS A 182 2.88 14.31 11.42
CA CYS A 182 1.75 14.54 12.34
C CYS A 182 2.16 15.39 13.56
N HIS A 183 3.39 15.25 14.04
CA HIS A 183 3.92 16.01 15.18
C HIS A 183 4.20 17.47 14.81
N THR A 184 4.50 17.75 13.54
CA THR A 184 4.66 19.11 13.03
C THR A 184 3.35 19.83 12.68
N CYS A 185 2.20 19.16 12.78
CA CYS A 185 0.91 19.76 12.45
C CYS A 185 0.42 20.74 13.53
N ASP A 186 0.53 22.05 13.26
CA ASP A 186 0.11 23.12 14.19
C ASP A 186 -1.35 23.00 14.65
N ARG A 187 -2.27 22.57 13.78
CA ARG A 187 -3.68 22.43 14.13
C ARG A 187 -3.88 21.33 15.16
N CYS A 188 -3.29 20.16 14.94
CA CYS A 188 -3.32 19.03 15.86
C CYS A 188 -2.64 19.38 17.19
N GLN A 189 -1.45 19.99 17.14
CA GLN A 189 -0.71 20.35 18.35
C GLN A 189 -1.44 21.39 19.21
N ASN A 190 -2.19 22.31 18.58
CA ASN A 190 -2.99 23.27 19.32
C ASN A 190 -4.32 22.70 19.84
N ALA A 191 -4.97 21.81 19.09
CA ALA A 191 -6.21 21.16 19.51
C ALA A 191 -6.00 20.16 20.67
N ASN A 192 -4.87 19.44 20.67
CA ASN A 192 -4.55 18.42 21.66
C ASN A 192 -3.79 18.96 22.88
N ARG A 193 -3.78 20.28 23.12
CA ARG A 193 -3.24 20.85 24.36
C ARG A 193 -3.95 20.19 25.53
N GLY A 194 -3.21 19.37 26.28
CA GLY A 194 -3.76 18.55 27.35
C GLY A 194 -4.65 19.39 28.25
N THR A 195 -5.91 18.97 28.39
CA THR A 195 -6.82 19.51 29.40
C THR A 195 -6.33 18.99 30.75
N GLY A 196 -5.22 19.56 31.23
CA GLY A 196 -4.79 19.37 32.60
C GLY A 196 -5.98 19.74 33.49
N LYS A 197 -6.46 18.79 34.30
CA LYS A 197 -7.46 19.08 35.32
C LYS A 197 -6.95 20.30 36.08
N LYS A 198 -7.74 21.37 36.14
CA LYS A 198 -7.46 22.47 37.07
C LYS A 198 -7.27 21.81 38.44
N PHE A 199 -6.12 21.99 39.08
CA PHE A 199 -5.92 21.55 40.46
C PHE A 199 -7.07 22.15 41.27
N GLY A 200 -8.00 21.29 41.72
CA GLY A 200 -9.14 21.74 42.50
C GLY A 200 -8.62 22.40 43.76
N LEU A 201 -9.04 23.65 44.01
CA LEU A 201 -8.76 24.34 45.27
C LEU A 201 -9.34 23.51 46.41
N MET A 202 -8.47 22.98 47.28
CA MET A 202 -8.85 22.33 48.51
C MET A 202 -9.51 23.37 49.42
N ILE A 203 -10.83 23.31 49.58
CA ILE A 203 -11.53 24.09 50.60
C ILE A 203 -11.20 23.43 51.94
N HIS A 204 -10.37 24.09 52.74
CA HIS A 204 -10.22 23.74 54.15
C HIS A 204 -11.55 24.07 54.86
N ILE A 205 -12.21 23.05 55.38
CA ILE A 205 -13.34 23.15 56.32
C ILE A 205 -12.76 23.33 57.73
#